data_AF-A0A433Y958-F1
#
_entry.id   AF-A0A433Y958-F1
#
_cell.length_a   1.000
_cell.length_b   1.000
_cell.length_c   1.000
_cell.angle_alpha   90.00
_cell.angle_beta   90.00
_cell.angle_gamma   90.00
#
_symmetry.space_group_name_H-M   'P 1'
#
loop_
_entity.id
_entity.type
_entity.pdbx_description
1 polymer ?
#
loop_
_entity_poly.entity_id
_entity_poly.type
_entity_poly.pdbx_seq_one_letter_code
_entity_poly.pdbx_strand_id
1 'polypeptide(L)'
;MRIAAYSDFYGEAMRPLQLIIQVHPGELDWSRTLYIPLSSPFDPFEAEEFGDVTGVSVLLEDMVRQPGSTPVIGIHLPSIAKRHGTEIHLLILQMDDVEEVLKYERGYFSE
;
A
#
# COMPACT_ATOMS: atom_id res chain seq x y z
N MET A 1 10.81 0.62 8.31
CA MET A 1 9.70 0.66 7.34
C MET A 1 10.15 1.29 6.03
N ARG A 2 9.96 0.60 4.90
CA ARG A 2 10.20 1.10 3.52
C ARG A 2 8.90 1.06 2.74
N ILE A 3 8.67 2.07 1.90
CA ILE A 3 7.52 2.16 1.01
C ILE A 3 8.05 2.12 -0.42
N ALA A 4 7.58 1.17 -1.21
CA ALA A 4 8.03 0.95 -2.57
C ALA A 4 6.83 0.62 -3.47
N ALA A 5 7.01 0.69 -4.77
CA ALA A 5 5.99 0.33 -5.75
C ALA A 5 6.48 -0.83 -6.62
N TYR A 6 5.71 -1.91 -6.65
CA TYR A 6 5.86 -2.95 -7.65
C TYR A 6 5.14 -2.49 -8.92
N SER A 7 5.90 -2.42 -10.01
CA SER A 7 5.38 -2.04 -11.32
C SER A 7 5.46 -3.22 -12.27
N ASP A 8 4.44 -3.36 -13.11
CA ASP A 8 4.44 -4.34 -14.20
C ASP A 8 3.83 -3.71 -15.46
N PHE A 9 3.99 -4.38 -16.60
CA PHE A 9 3.40 -3.97 -17.86
C PHE A 9 1.89 -4.18 -17.82
N TYR A 10 1.15 -3.08 -17.91
CA TYR A 10 -0.29 -3.09 -18.09
C TYR A 10 -0.67 -2.35 -19.38
N GLY A 11 -1.10 -3.11 -20.38
CA GLY A 11 -1.32 -2.60 -21.74
C GLY A 11 0.02 -2.28 -22.42
N GLU A 12 0.25 -1.00 -22.73
CA GLU A 12 1.44 -0.53 -23.48
C GLU A 12 2.49 0.18 -22.60
N ALA A 13 2.30 0.23 -21.27
CA ALA A 13 3.20 0.96 -20.38
C ALA A 13 3.46 0.21 -19.06
N MET A 14 4.66 0.42 -18.51
CA MET A 14 4.99 0.06 -17.15
C MET A 14 4.20 0.96 -16.19
N ARG A 15 3.42 0.36 -15.29
CA ARG A 15 2.59 1.09 -14.33
C ARG A 15 2.76 0.51 -12.93
N PRO A 16 2.70 1.34 -11.87
CA PRO A 16 2.65 0.83 -10.52
C PRO A 16 1.34 0.07 -10.32
N LEU A 17 1.44 -1.22 -10.01
CA LEU A 17 0.27 -2.06 -9.72
C LEU A 17 0.03 -2.17 -8.22
N GLN A 18 1.11 -2.23 -7.44
CA GLN A 18 1.01 -2.42 -6.00
C GLN A 18 1.92 -1.45 -5.26
N LEU A 19 1.41 -0.88 -4.18
CA LEU A 19 2.20 -0.20 -3.18
C LEU A 19 2.57 -1.21 -2.09
N ILE A 20 3.86 -1.37 -1.84
CA ILE A 20 4.40 -2.32 -0.87
C ILE A 20 4.96 -1.55 0.31
N ILE A 21 4.51 -1.91 1.52
CA ILE A 21 5.09 -1.42 2.77
C ILE A 21 5.82 -2.58 3.42
N GLN A 22 7.15 -2.52 3.36
CA GLN A 22 8.04 -3.43 4.07
C GLN A 22 8.17 -2.99 5.52
N VAL A 23 7.88 -3.90 6.45
CA VAL A 23 7.95 -3.65 7.90
C VAL A 23 8.85 -4.68 8.58
N HIS A 24 9.57 -4.24 9.61
CA HIS A 24 10.37 -5.13 10.45
C HIS A 24 9.60 -5.53 11.72
N PRO A 25 9.93 -6.69 12.33
CA PRO A 25 9.34 -7.10 13.60
C PRO A 25 9.43 -6.00 14.67
N GLY A 26 8.30 -5.67 15.28
CA GLY A 26 8.20 -4.65 16.31
C GLY A 26 8.06 -3.20 15.82
N GLU A 27 8.10 -2.93 14.51
CA GLU A 27 7.87 -1.58 13.98
C GLU A 27 6.39 -1.16 14.04
N LEU A 28 5.49 -2.12 13.87
CA LEU A 28 4.05 -1.86 13.85
C LEU A 28 3.41 -2.05 15.22
N ASP A 29 2.58 -1.08 15.57
CA ASP A 29 1.59 -1.23 16.64
C ASP A 29 0.28 -1.68 16.00
N TRP A 30 0.00 -2.98 16.11
CA TRP A 30 -1.17 -3.63 15.52
C TRP A 30 -2.50 -3.24 16.16
N SER A 31 -2.49 -2.44 17.24
CA SER A 31 -3.70 -1.96 17.91
C SER A 31 -4.29 -0.67 17.32
N ARG A 32 -3.61 -0.05 16.35
CA ARG A 32 -3.99 1.26 15.80
C ARG A 32 -3.96 1.31 14.27
N THR A 33 -4.59 2.35 13.72
CA THR A 33 -4.44 2.67 12.30
C THR A 33 -3.04 3.22 12.03
N LEU A 34 -2.36 2.68 11.03
CA LEU A 34 -1.09 3.18 10.52
C LEU A 34 -1.37 4.24 9.47
N TYR A 35 -0.85 5.46 9.64
CA TYR A 35 -0.99 6.54 8.66
C TYR A 35 0.32 6.75 7.92
N ILE A 36 0.27 6.72 6.60
CA ILE A 36 1.44 6.78 5.73
C ILE A 36 1.29 7.93 4.76
N PRO A 37 2.21 8.92 4.77
CA PRO A 37 2.24 9.94 3.73
C PRO A 37 2.69 9.31 2.41
N LEU A 38 1.95 9.61 1.34
CA LEU A 38 2.30 9.15 0.00
C LEU A 38 3.06 10.25 -0.72
N SER A 39 4.38 10.10 -0.76
CA SER A 39 5.27 10.99 -1.52
C SER A 39 5.85 10.22 -2.70
N SER A 40 5.36 10.55 -3.91
CA SER A 40 5.97 10.11 -5.16
C SER A 40 7.27 10.90 -5.44
N PRO A 41 8.27 10.30 -6.11
CA PRO A 41 8.31 8.92 -6.64
C PRO A 41 8.56 7.87 -5.55
N PHE A 42 8.01 6.67 -5.72
CA PHE A 42 8.27 5.53 -4.86
C PHE A 42 9.54 4.79 -5.29
N ASP A 43 10.23 4.17 -4.34
CA ASP A 43 11.31 3.23 -4.66
C ASP A 43 10.73 2.05 -5.47
N PRO A 44 11.45 1.51 -6.47
CA PRO A 44 11.02 0.29 -7.14
C PRO A 44 11.02 -0.88 -6.16
N PHE A 45 10.05 -1.78 -6.31
CA PHE A 45 10.03 -3.08 -5.65
C PHE A 45 10.13 -4.15 -6.73
N GLU A 46 11.15 -5.01 -6.67
CA GLU A 46 11.37 -6.05 -7.67
C GLU A 46 10.63 -7.35 -7.32
N ALA A 47 10.34 -8.19 -8.32
CA ALA A 47 9.58 -9.42 -8.10
C ALA A 47 10.30 -10.39 -7.14
N GLU A 48 11.63 -10.41 -7.17
CA GLU A 48 12.47 -11.23 -6.31
C GLU A 48 12.38 -10.80 -4.83
N GLU A 49 12.03 -9.55 -4.54
CA GLU A 49 11.89 -9.03 -3.17
C GLU A 49 10.64 -9.58 -2.45
N PHE A 50 9.66 -10.13 -3.17
CA PHE A 50 8.56 -10.86 -2.54
C PHE A 50 9.05 -12.14 -1.83
N GLY A 51 10.11 -12.77 -2.35
CA GLY A 51 10.84 -13.86 -1.69
C GLY A 51 9.97 -14.89 -0.95
N ASP A 52 10.45 -15.31 0.22
CA ASP A 52 9.73 -16.16 1.18
C ASP A 52 9.39 -15.35 2.44
N VAL A 53 8.74 -14.19 2.25
CA VAL A 53 8.30 -13.34 3.37
C VAL A 53 6.79 -13.34 3.50
N THR A 54 6.30 -13.27 4.74
CA THR A 54 4.85 -13.21 5.00
C THR A 54 4.29 -11.86 4.59
N GLY A 55 3.62 -11.82 3.44
CA GLY A 55 2.87 -10.67 2.97
C GLY A 55 1.36 -10.86 3.10
N VAL A 56 0.64 -9.76 3.33
CA VAL A 56 -0.81 -9.73 3.29
C VAL A 56 -1.31 -8.63 2.38
N SER A 57 -2.39 -8.91 1.66
CA SER A 57 -3.14 -7.89 0.94
C SER A 57 -3.93 -7.04 1.93
N VAL A 58 -3.76 -5.74 1.84
CA VAL A 58 -4.61 -4.76 2.54
C VAL A 58 -5.87 -4.60 1.72
N LEU A 59 -7.03 -4.87 2.31
CA LEU A 59 -8.30 -4.73 1.61
C LEU A 59 -8.75 -3.28 1.61
N LEU A 60 -9.56 -2.90 0.62
CA LEU A 60 -10.17 -1.56 0.53
C LEU A 60 -10.90 -1.17 1.83
N GLU A 61 -11.58 -2.12 2.48
CA GLU A 61 -12.28 -1.91 3.76
C GLU A 61 -11.34 -1.58 4.95
N ASP A 62 -10.07 -1.93 4.86
CA ASP A 62 -9.06 -1.59 5.87
C ASP A 62 -8.37 -0.26 5.56
N MET A 63 -8.62 0.34 4.40
CA MET A 63 -8.02 1.61 4.01
C MET A 63 -8.88 2.77 4.51
N VAL A 64 -8.22 3.75 5.12
CA VAL A 64 -8.87 4.94 5.70
C VAL A 64 -8.27 6.17 5.06
N ARG A 65 -9.11 7.04 4.51
CA ARG A 65 -8.67 8.35 4.05
C ARG A 65 -8.47 9.28 5.24
N GLN A 66 -7.29 9.88 5.38
CA GLN A 66 -7.12 11.01 6.30
C GLN A 66 -7.43 12.32 5.57
N PRO A 67 -8.42 13.11 6.01
CA PRO A 67 -8.67 14.44 5.45
C PRO A 67 -7.47 15.36 5.70
N GLY A 68 -7.00 16.05 4.65
CA GLY A 68 -5.87 16.97 4.76
C GLY A 68 -5.36 17.45 3.40
N SER A 69 -4.37 18.34 3.43
CA SER A 69 -3.70 18.86 2.23
C SER A 69 -2.67 17.90 1.65
N THR A 70 -2.18 16.96 2.44
CA THR A 70 -1.18 15.95 2.02
C THR A 70 -1.87 14.61 1.80
N PRO A 71 -1.62 13.91 0.69
CA PRO A 71 -2.16 12.57 0.49
C PRO A 71 -1.57 11.62 1.54
N VAL A 72 -2.42 11.17 2.45
CA VAL A 72 -2.08 10.23 3.52
C VAL A 72 -3.08 9.08 3.46
N ILE A 73 -2.56 7.86 3.38
CA ILE A 73 -3.35 6.64 3.45
C ILE A 73 -3.26 6.07 4.87
N GLY A 74 -4.42 5.82 5.47
CA GLY A 74 -4.56 5.07 6.72
C GLY A 74 -4.78 3.59 6.43
N ILE A 75 -4.18 2.73 7.23
CA ILE A 75 -4.33 1.27 7.16
C ILE A 75 -4.75 0.76 8.53
N HIS A 76 -5.94 0.16 8.61
CA HIS A 76 -6.53 -0.33 9.84
C HIS A 76 -5.92 -1.68 10.24
N LEU A 77 -4.74 -1.62 10.88
CA LEU A 77 -3.99 -2.79 11.33
C LEU A 77 -4.78 -3.76 12.24
N PRO A 78 -5.67 -3.32 13.15
CA PRO A 78 -6.40 -4.24 14.01
C PRO A 78 -7.26 -5.25 13.24
N SER A 79 -7.86 -4.83 12.11
CA SER A 79 -8.65 -5.72 11.26
C SER A 79 -7.77 -6.77 10.58
N ILE A 80 -6.61 -6.34 10.06
CA ILE A 80 -5.63 -7.23 9.42
C ILE A 80 -5.10 -8.24 10.44
N ALA A 81 -4.70 -7.78 11.63
CA ALA A 81 -4.21 -8.63 12.70
C ALA A 81 -5.23 -9.68 13.14
N LYS A 82 -6.52 -9.30 13.20
CA LYS A 82 -7.60 -10.24 13.52
C LYS A 82 -7.75 -11.36 12.49
N ARG A 83 -7.48 -11.09 11.21
CA ARG A 83 -7.61 -12.08 10.12
C ARG A 83 -6.35 -12.92 9.91
N HIS A 84 -5.16 -12.34 10.11
CA HIS A 84 -3.89 -12.95 9.69
C HIS A 84 -2.84 -13.07 10.78
N GLY A 85 -3.06 -12.50 11.96
CA GLY A 85 -2.03 -12.38 13.01
C GLY A 85 -1.09 -11.18 12.79
N THR A 86 -0.02 -11.11 13.58
CA THR A 86 0.90 -9.95 13.62
C THR A 86 2.27 -10.21 12.99
N GLU A 87 2.55 -11.46 12.61
CA GLU A 87 3.82 -11.90 12.01
C GLU A 87 3.84 -11.61 10.50
N ILE A 88 3.70 -10.34 10.14
CA ILE A 88 3.56 -9.84 8.77
C ILE A 88 4.74 -8.92 8.47
N HIS A 89 5.34 -9.11 7.30
CA HIS A 89 6.52 -8.37 6.83
C HIS A 89 6.18 -7.45 5.66
N LEU A 90 5.15 -7.77 4.87
CA LEU A 90 4.68 -6.94 3.77
C LEU A 90 3.19 -6.62 3.93
N LEU A 91 2.85 -5.33 3.85
CA LEU A 91 1.50 -4.88 3.56
C LEU A 91 1.43 -4.51 2.08
N ILE A 92 0.55 -5.17 1.34
CA ILE A 92 0.44 -5.05 -0.11
C ILE A 92 -0.88 -4.37 -0.43
N LEU A 93 -0.82 -3.14 -0.94
CA LEU A 93 -2.00 -2.37 -1.35
C LEU A 93 -2.07 -2.38 -2.88
N GLN A 94 -3.26 -2.56 -3.44
CA GLN A 94 -3.47 -2.34 -4.87
C GLN A 94 -3.45 -0.83 -5.15
N MET A 95 -2.75 -0.41 -6.20
CA MET A 95 -2.64 1.02 -6.52
C MET A 95 -4.00 1.62 -6.87
N ASP A 96 -4.87 0.86 -7.54
CA ASP A 96 -6.25 1.28 -7.86
C ASP A 96 -7.07 1.58 -6.59
N ASP A 97 -6.97 0.73 -5.56
CA ASP A 97 -7.64 0.95 -4.27
C ASP A 97 -7.10 2.20 -3.56
N VAL A 98 -5.78 2.41 -3.61
CA VAL A 98 -5.13 3.60 -3.04
C VAL A 98 -5.62 4.88 -3.73
N GLU A 99 -5.68 4.87 -5.07
CA GLU A 99 -6.20 5.96 -5.88
C GLU A 99 -7.68 6.25 -5.55
N GLU A 100 -8.51 5.20 -5.43
CA GLU A 100 -9.93 5.30 -5.07
C GLU A 100 -10.11 5.96 -3.69
N VAL A 101 -9.40 5.48 -2.66
CA VAL A 101 -9.50 5.99 -1.29
C VAL A 101 -9.08 7.45 -1.21
N LEU A 102 -8.03 7.83 -1.95
CA LEU A 102 -7.55 9.21 -1.99
C LEU A 102 -8.45 10.12 -2.83
N LYS A 103 -9.34 9.53 -3.64
CA LYS A 103 -10.12 10.20 -4.70
C LYS A 103 -9.22 10.84 -5.76
N TYR A 104 -8.09 10.21 -6.06
CA TYR A 104 -7.36 10.57 -7.27
C TYR A 104 -8.19 10.11 -8.47
N GLU A 105 -8.69 11.05 -9.26
CA GLU A 105 -9.18 10.70 -10.60
C GLU A 105 -7.97 10.27 -11.43
N ARG A 106 -8.00 9.05 -11.97
CA ARG A 106 -7.15 8.73 -13.13
C ARG A 106 -7.49 9.76 -14.19
N GLY A 107 -6.58 10.69 -14.44
CA GLY A 107 -6.63 11.56 -15.60
C GLY A 107 -6.51 10.69 -16.85
N TYR A 108 -7.60 10.04 -17.25
CA TYR A 108 -7.86 9.77 -18.64
C TYR A 108 -8.02 11.15 -19.26
N PHE A 109 -6.91 11.74 -19.72
CA PHE A 109 -6.97 12.81 -20.68
C PHE A 109 -7.69 12.24 -21.90
N SER A 110 -8.99 12.49 -21.97
CA SER A 110 -9.68 12.61 -23.23
C SER A 110 -9.16 13.89 -23.87
N GLU A 111 -8.23 13.75 -24.81
CA GLU A 111 -8.05 14.60 -26.00
C GLU A 111 -7.23 13.85 -27.05
#